data_AF-W0ZE86-F1
#
_entry.id   AF-W0ZE86-F1
#
_cell.length_a   1.000
_cell.length_b   1.000
_cell.length_c   1.000
_cell.angle_alpha   90.00
_cell.angle_beta   90.00
_cell.angle_gamma   90.00
#
_symmetry.space_group_name_H-M   'P 1'
#
loop_
_entity.id
_entity.type
_entity.pdbx_description
1 polymer ?
#
loop_
_entity_poly.entity_id
_entity_poly.type
_entity_poly.pdbx_seq_one_letter_code
_entity_poly.pdbx_strand_id
1 'polypeptide(L)'
;MSDDYWNDEEPISPDAEDLRLQIAQARRRLYDREKERRDARRAWSREYYAQHREEYLEYQRQHRAAIRQKDPEAYRQAKRQRDQRWRDKHKDEVNAKLREKYRTDPEKHRQRRREHYAANAEEQRARRREYYARNKERQLATQRAWRDREKRRRDAGLPPRRLHRVSRDDRIAHRADADAFFTREWTTAELSEALRSVATPPELVAAFKRDSLRARAAYHLAEQKEELARLHKELDRARPGPKPTRTLQAVEEARLDAIGREVNERLRHREPARHPHHLDPAAPHPMLQPNHPMGMNR
;
A
#
# COMPACT_ATOMS: atom_id res chain seq x y z
N MET A 1 0.94 50.27 -27.05
CA MET A 1 1.87 49.25 -27.57
C MET A 1 1.10 47.95 -27.50
N SER A 2 0.39 47.65 -28.58
CA SER A 2 -0.54 46.53 -28.69
C SER A 2 0.16 45.46 -29.52
N ASP A 3 0.45 44.33 -28.89
CA ASP A 3 0.90 43.11 -29.57
C ASP A 3 -0.33 42.41 -30.16
N ASP A 4 -0.74 42.83 -31.36
CA ASP A 4 -1.60 42.02 -32.24
C ASP A 4 -0.68 41.26 -33.22
N TYR A 5 -0.12 40.15 -32.74
CA TYR A 5 0.64 39.21 -33.57
C TYR A 5 -0.32 38.27 -34.29
N TRP A 6 -0.38 38.39 -35.62
CA TRP A 6 -0.56 37.32 -36.60
C TRP A 6 -1.67 36.27 -36.34
N ASN A 7 -2.87 36.56 -36.82
CA ASN A 7 -3.86 35.55 -37.21
C ASN A 7 -4.17 35.71 -38.72
N ASP A 8 -3.13 35.64 -39.55
CA ASP A 8 -3.29 35.40 -40.99
C ASP A 8 -3.48 33.89 -41.20
N GLU A 9 -4.65 33.37 -40.79
CA GLU A 9 -5.11 32.09 -41.32
C GLU A 9 -5.63 32.33 -42.73
N GLU A 10 -4.78 32.13 -43.73
CA GLU A 10 -5.20 32.08 -45.13
C GLU A 10 -6.42 31.15 -45.26
N PRO A 11 -7.53 31.59 -45.88
CA PRO A 11 -8.72 30.76 -46.03
C PRO A 11 -8.34 29.51 -46.81
N ILE A 12 -8.41 28.37 -46.13
CA ILE A 12 -8.11 27.06 -46.70
C ILE A 12 -9.03 26.89 -47.91
N SER A 13 -8.44 26.62 -49.09
CA SER A 13 -9.21 26.37 -50.31
C SER A 13 -10.33 25.35 -50.04
N PRO A 14 -11.56 25.55 -50.53
CA PRO A 14 -12.68 24.62 -50.35
C PRO A 14 -12.30 23.16 -50.64
N ASP A 15 -11.43 22.93 -51.63
CA ASP A 15 -10.93 21.60 -52.01
C ASP A 15 -10.07 20.96 -50.89
N ALA A 16 -9.32 21.78 -50.14
CA ALA A 16 -8.50 21.32 -49.03
C ALA A 16 -9.34 21.02 -47.77
N GLU A 17 -10.47 21.69 -47.58
CA GLU A 17 -11.44 21.32 -46.53
C GLU A 17 -12.14 19.99 -46.83
N ASP A 18 -12.58 19.78 -48.08
CA ASP A 18 -13.18 18.53 -48.52
C ASP A 18 -12.22 17.35 -48.35
N LEU A 19 -10.94 17.53 -48.68
CA LEU A 19 -9.93 16.49 -48.52
C LEU A 19 -9.63 16.19 -47.04
N ARG A 20 -9.62 17.21 -46.16
CA ARG A 20 -9.53 17.03 -44.70
C ARG A 20 -10.71 16.25 -44.15
N LEU A 21 -11.93 16.55 -44.60
CA LEU A 21 -13.15 15.84 -44.18
C LEU A 21 -13.13 14.38 -44.64
N GLN A 22 -12.68 14.09 -45.87
CA GLN A 22 -12.51 12.73 -46.36
C GLN A 22 -11.49 11.93 -45.54
N ILE A 23 -10.34 12.54 -45.19
CA ILE A 23 -9.33 11.91 -44.33
C ILE A 23 -9.89 11.62 -42.93
N ALA A 24 -10.63 12.57 -42.34
CA ALA A 24 -11.24 12.40 -41.03
C ALA A 24 -12.28 11.25 -41.03
N GLN A 25 -13.11 11.18 -42.07
CA GLN A 25 -14.08 10.09 -42.24
C GLN A 25 -13.39 8.74 -42.43
N ALA A 26 -12.31 8.68 -43.22
CA ALA A 26 -11.53 7.46 -43.42
C ALA A 26 -10.89 6.97 -42.11
N ARG A 27 -10.30 7.88 -41.31
CA ARG A 27 -9.74 7.56 -39.99
C ARG A 27 -10.80 7.04 -39.02
N ARG A 28 -11.98 7.65 -38.99
CA ARG A 28 -13.11 7.20 -38.16
C ARG A 28 -13.56 5.79 -38.54
N ARG A 29 -13.73 5.52 -39.84
CA ARG A 29 -14.08 4.17 -40.35
C ARG A 29 -13.04 3.11 -39.97
N LEU A 30 -11.75 3.44 -40.04
CA LEU A 30 -10.68 2.53 -39.62
C LEU A 30 -10.74 2.23 -38.11
N TYR A 31 -10.94 3.26 -37.29
CA TYR A 31 -11.09 3.11 -35.85
C TYR A 31 -12.32 2.27 -35.48
N ASP A 32 -13.46 2.54 -36.10
CA ASP A 32 -14.70 1.80 -35.86
C ASP A 32 -14.53 0.32 -36.24
N ARG A 33 -13.89 0.03 -37.39
CA ARG A 33 -13.56 -1.34 -37.81
C ARG A 33 -12.60 -2.04 -36.86
N GLU A 34 -11.61 -1.34 -36.31
CA GLU A 34 -10.69 -1.92 -35.33
C GLU A 34 -11.41 -2.22 -33.99
N LYS A 35 -12.29 -1.31 -33.57
CA LYS A 35 -13.14 -1.48 -32.39
C LYS A 35 -14.06 -2.68 -32.55
N GLU A 36 -14.74 -2.82 -33.68
CA GLU A 36 -15.57 -3.98 -34.01
C GLU A 36 -14.75 -5.28 -33.96
N ARG A 37 -13.56 -5.30 -34.56
CA ARG A 37 -12.66 -6.46 -34.48
C ARG A 37 -12.23 -6.78 -33.05
N ARG A 38 -12.06 -5.78 -32.19
CA ARG A 38 -11.71 -5.97 -30.78
C ARG A 38 -12.90 -6.53 -29.99
N ASP A 39 -14.10 -6.01 -30.26
CA ASP A 39 -15.31 -6.46 -29.58
C ASP A 39 -15.75 -7.85 -30.05
N ALA A 40 -15.61 -8.17 -31.35
CA ALA A 40 -15.79 -9.51 -31.88
C ALA A 40 -14.81 -10.52 -31.25
N ARG A 41 -13.53 -10.15 -31.09
CA ARG A 41 -12.55 -10.99 -30.36
C ARG A 41 -12.91 -11.19 -28.90
N ARG A 42 -13.44 -10.16 -28.23
CA ARG A 42 -13.92 -10.27 -26.85
C ARG A 42 -15.16 -11.16 -26.75
N ALA A 43 -16.10 -11.04 -27.67
CA ALA A 43 -17.28 -11.88 -27.74
C ALA A 43 -16.90 -13.34 -27.96
N TRP A 44 -16.10 -13.62 -29.00
CA TRP A 44 -15.56 -14.95 -29.27
C TRP A 44 -14.80 -15.53 -28.06
N SER A 45 -13.96 -14.73 -27.40
CA SER A 45 -13.24 -15.19 -26.21
C SER A 45 -14.20 -15.53 -25.06
N ARG A 46 -15.25 -14.73 -24.84
CA ARG A 46 -16.26 -15.01 -23.81
C ARG A 46 -17.03 -16.29 -24.11
N GLU A 47 -17.43 -16.48 -25.36
CA GLU A 47 -18.12 -17.70 -25.82
C GLU A 47 -17.22 -18.93 -25.68
N TYR A 48 -15.96 -18.83 -26.10
CA TYR A 48 -14.96 -19.87 -25.93
C TYR A 48 -14.78 -20.23 -24.44
N TYR A 49 -14.58 -19.24 -23.56
CA TYR A 49 -14.46 -19.51 -22.12
C TYR A 49 -15.76 -20.03 -21.48
N ALA A 50 -16.93 -19.68 -22.03
CA ALA A 50 -18.20 -20.22 -21.57
C ALA A 50 -18.35 -21.69 -21.95
N GLN A 51 -17.98 -22.05 -23.18
CA GLN A 51 -17.98 -23.42 -23.68
C GLN A 51 -16.96 -24.30 -22.93
N HIS A 52 -15.76 -23.78 -22.67
CA HIS A 52 -14.67 -24.50 -21.99
C HIS A 52 -14.57 -24.18 -20.50
N ARG A 53 -15.66 -23.72 -19.88
CA ARG A 53 -15.64 -23.24 -18.49
C ARG A 53 -15.23 -24.34 -17.51
N GLU A 54 -15.78 -25.53 -17.69
CA GLU A 54 -15.56 -26.65 -16.76
C GLU A 54 -14.14 -27.19 -16.87
N GLU A 55 -13.65 -27.39 -18.09
CA GLU A 55 -12.25 -27.79 -18.36
C GLU A 55 -11.26 -26.82 -17.72
N TYR A 56 -11.50 -25.51 -17.84
CA TYR A 56 -10.65 -24.49 -17.25
C TYR A 56 -10.70 -24.50 -15.71
N LEU A 57 -11.89 -24.71 -15.13
CA LEU A 57 -12.04 -24.83 -13.68
C LEU A 57 -11.36 -26.10 -13.15
N GLU A 58 -11.43 -27.21 -13.87
CA GLU A 58 -10.74 -28.46 -13.55
C GLU A 58 -9.22 -28.30 -13.59
N TYR A 59 -8.71 -27.70 -14.67
CA TYR A 59 -7.30 -27.34 -14.78
C TYR A 59 -6.85 -26.47 -13.60
N GLN A 60 -7.62 -25.43 -13.23
CA GLN A 60 -7.30 -24.61 -12.06
C GLN A 60 -7.33 -25.39 -10.75
N ARG A 61 -8.27 -26.33 -10.58
CA ARG A 61 -8.35 -27.19 -9.38
C ARG A 61 -7.10 -28.06 -9.28
N GLN A 62 -6.71 -28.72 -10.37
CA GLN A 62 -5.51 -29.56 -10.45
C GLN A 62 -4.23 -28.74 -10.20
N HIS A 63 -4.10 -27.58 -10.83
CA HIS A 63 -2.95 -26.69 -10.63
C HIS A 63 -2.82 -26.21 -9.18
N ARG A 64 -3.94 -25.82 -8.54
CA ARG A 64 -3.93 -25.43 -7.12
C ARG A 64 -3.63 -26.61 -6.19
N ALA A 65 -4.08 -27.82 -6.54
CA ALA A 65 -3.76 -29.04 -5.80
C ALA A 65 -2.26 -29.36 -5.92
N ALA A 66 -1.68 -29.27 -7.11
CA ALA A 66 -0.25 -29.47 -7.35
C ALA A 66 0.61 -28.46 -6.58
N ILE A 67 0.24 -27.17 -6.56
CA ILE A 67 0.95 -26.16 -5.76
C ILE A 67 0.88 -26.50 -4.27
N ARG A 68 -0.30 -26.92 -3.78
CA ARG A 68 -0.50 -27.30 -2.38
C ARG A 68 0.31 -28.52 -1.99
N GLN A 69 0.51 -29.47 -2.91
CA GLN A 69 1.32 -30.67 -2.68
C GLN A 69 2.83 -30.36 -2.73
N LYS A 70 3.28 -29.48 -3.64
CA LYS A 70 4.69 -29.08 -3.74
C LYS A 70 5.21 -28.39 -2.49
N ASP A 71 4.44 -27.44 -1.94
CA ASP A 71 4.76 -26.78 -0.68
C ASP A 71 3.49 -26.37 0.07
N PRO A 72 3.03 -27.19 1.02
CA PRO A 72 1.84 -26.91 1.82
C PRO A 72 1.98 -25.65 2.68
N GLU A 73 3.18 -25.37 3.20
CA GLU A 73 3.42 -24.24 4.11
C GLU A 73 3.42 -22.91 3.36
N ALA A 74 4.17 -22.83 2.25
CA ALA A 74 4.19 -21.63 1.41
C ALA A 74 2.80 -21.31 0.85
N TYR A 75 2.02 -22.32 0.45
CA TYR A 75 0.64 -22.11 0.02
C TYR A 75 -0.24 -21.50 1.13
N ARG A 76 -0.14 -22.01 2.38
CA ARG A 76 -0.86 -21.46 3.53
C ARG A 76 -0.43 -20.03 3.84
N GLN A 77 0.86 -19.73 3.76
CA GLN A 77 1.38 -18.38 4.00
C GLN A 77 0.91 -17.40 2.91
N ALA A 78 1.03 -17.78 1.63
CA ALA A 78 0.56 -16.96 0.51
C ALA A 78 -0.95 -16.71 0.57
N LYS A 79 -1.74 -17.71 0.97
CA LYS A 79 -3.18 -17.55 1.23
C LYS A 79 -3.42 -16.55 2.37
N ARG A 80 -2.76 -16.71 3.51
CA ARG A 80 -2.85 -15.78 4.65
C ARG A 80 -2.50 -14.35 4.26
N GLN A 81 -1.45 -14.14 3.47
CA GLN A 81 -1.05 -12.81 3.00
C GLN A 81 -2.10 -12.20 2.06
N ARG A 82 -2.68 -12.99 1.14
CA ARG A 82 -3.74 -12.53 0.25
C ARG A 82 -5.00 -12.14 1.03
N ASP A 83 -5.41 -12.99 1.97
CA ASP A 83 -6.55 -12.72 2.84
C ASP A 83 -6.31 -11.48 3.69
N GLN A 84 -5.09 -11.29 4.21
CA GLN A 84 -4.71 -10.10 4.96
C GLN A 84 -4.78 -8.84 4.09
N ARG A 85 -4.18 -8.85 2.89
CA ARG A 85 -4.27 -7.71 1.94
C ARG A 85 -5.71 -7.36 1.59
N TRP A 86 -6.56 -8.37 1.40
CA TRP A 86 -7.98 -8.17 1.15
C TRP A 86 -8.66 -7.51 2.36
N ARG A 87 -8.40 -8.00 3.58
CA ARG A 87 -8.94 -7.42 4.83
C ARG A 87 -8.46 -6.00 5.06
N ASP A 88 -7.20 -5.70 4.74
CA ASP A 88 -6.64 -4.36 4.91
C ASP A 88 -7.31 -3.38 3.94
N LYS A 89 -7.54 -3.79 2.69
CA LYS A 89 -8.25 -2.98 1.68
C LYS A 89 -9.73 -2.78 2.01
N HIS A 90 -10.39 -3.79 2.60
CA HIS A 90 -11.83 -3.74 2.91
C HIS A 90 -12.08 -3.62 4.42
N LYS A 91 -11.14 -3.01 5.15
CA LYS A 91 -11.17 -2.94 6.61
C LYS A 91 -12.44 -2.27 7.12
N ASP A 92 -12.86 -1.19 6.47
CA ASP A 92 -14.01 -0.41 6.90
C ASP A 92 -15.33 -1.14 6.61
N GLU A 93 -15.45 -1.83 5.49
CA GLU A 93 -16.61 -2.67 5.17
C GLU A 93 -16.75 -3.82 6.18
N VAL A 94 -15.65 -4.50 6.49
CA VAL A 94 -15.62 -5.57 7.48
C VAL A 94 -15.99 -5.04 8.86
N ASN A 95 -15.44 -3.89 9.25
CA ASN A 95 -15.75 -3.26 10.54
C ASN A 95 -17.19 -2.77 10.60
N ALA A 96 -17.76 -2.25 9.52
CA ALA A 96 -19.15 -1.82 9.45
C ALA A 96 -20.09 -3.01 9.65
N LYS A 97 -19.90 -4.11 8.91
CA LYS A 97 -20.64 -5.37 9.10
C LYS A 97 -20.51 -5.91 10.52
N LEU A 98 -19.30 -5.80 11.10
CA LEU A 98 -19.06 -6.23 12.47
C LEU A 98 -19.82 -5.36 13.48
N ARG A 99 -19.80 -4.03 13.31
CA ARG A 99 -20.55 -3.08 14.16
C ARG A 99 -22.05 -3.31 14.06
N GLU A 100 -22.56 -3.53 12.85
CA GLU A 100 -23.96 -3.86 12.60
C GLU A 100 -24.36 -5.13 13.34
N LYS A 101 -23.57 -6.21 13.19
CA LYS A 101 -23.78 -7.47 13.92
C LYS A 101 -23.79 -7.30 15.46
N TYR A 102 -22.90 -6.45 15.99
CA TYR A 102 -22.90 -6.14 17.43
C TYR A 102 -24.09 -5.27 17.86
N ARG A 103 -24.67 -4.49 16.93
CA ARG A 103 -25.83 -3.63 17.18
C ARG A 103 -27.15 -4.38 17.15
N THR A 104 -27.29 -5.37 16.27
CA THR A 104 -28.51 -6.17 16.14
C THR A 104 -28.71 -7.08 17.35
N ASP A 105 -27.66 -7.77 17.82
CA ASP A 105 -27.74 -8.72 18.93
C ASP A 105 -26.74 -8.45 20.08
N PRO A 106 -26.82 -7.30 20.78
CA PRO A 106 -25.84 -6.94 21.80
C PRO A 106 -25.83 -7.91 22.99
N GLU A 107 -26.99 -8.42 23.40
CA GLU A 107 -27.09 -9.34 24.55
C GLU A 107 -26.50 -10.73 24.26
N LYS A 108 -26.72 -11.28 23.06
CA LYS A 108 -26.11 -12.55 22.64
C LYS A 108 -24.58 -12.48 22.67
N HIS A 109 -24.02 -11.31 22.36
CA HIS A 109 -22.58 -11.07 22.45
C HIS A 109 -22.09 -10.91 23.89
N ARG A 110 -22.85 -10.23 24.76
CA ARG A 110 -22.54 -10.11 26.19
C ARG A 110 -22.59 -11.47 26.88
N GLN A 111 -23.60 -12.28 26.60
CA GLN A 111 -23.75 -13.62 27.16
C GLN A 111 -22.58 -14.53 26.76
N ARG A 112 -22.27 -14.65 25.47
CA ARG A 112 -21.11 -15.43 25.00
C ARG A 112 -19.80 -14.96 25.63
N ARG A 113 -19.65 -13.66 25.84
CA ARG A 113 -18.47 -13.10 26.53
C ARG A 113 -18.43 -13.53 27.99
N ARG A 114 -19.56 -13.48 28.72
CA ARG A 114 -19.66 -13.95 30.11
C ARG A 114 -19.33 -15.44 30.22
N GLU A 115 -19.91 -16.27 29.37
CA GLU A 115 -19.65 -17.71 29.30
C GLU A 115 -18.17 -18.00 29.04
N HIS A 116 -17.56 -17.32 28.06
CA HIS A 116 -16.13 -17.46 27.77
C HIS A 116 -15.25 -17.06 28.97
N TYR A 117 -15.55 -15.96 29.66
CA TYR A 117 -14.79 -15.55 30.85
C TYR A 117 -15.01 -16.48 32.04
N ALA A 118 -16.19 -17.05 32.19
CA ALA A 118 -16.48 -18.03 33.24
C ALA A 118 -15.74 -19.34 32.99
N ALA A 119 -15.79 -19.86 31.76
CA ALA A 119 -15.12 -21.11 31.37
C ALA A 119 -13.59 -21.01 31.46
N ASN A 120 -13.01 -19.85 31.17
CA ASN A 120 -11.56 -19.63 31.15
C ASN A 120 -11.06 -18.74 32.30
N ALA A 121 -11.76 -18.72 33.44
CA ALA A 121 -11.46 -17.81 34.54
C ALA A 121 -10.03 -17.97 35.08
N GLU A 122 -9.57 -19.21 35.26
CA GLU A 122 -8.23 -19.53 35.77
C GLU A 122 -7.13 -19.19 34.77
N GLU A 123 -7.30 -19.51 33.49
CA GLU A 123 -6.34 -19.13 32.44
C GLU A 123 -6.17 -17.61 32.38
N GLN A 124 -7.26 -16.85 32.48
CA GLN A 124 -7.22 -15.39 32.48
C GLN A 124 -6.60 -14.81 33.76
N ARG A 125 -6.69 -15.50 34.90
CA ARG A 125 -5.97 -15.12 36.12
C ARG A 125 -4.47 -15.39 35.96
N ALA A 126 -4.10 -16.56 35.44
CA ALA A 126 -2.72 -16.94 35.18
C ALA A 126 -2.03 -15.96 34.21
N ARG A 127 -2.66 -15.68 33.06
CA ARG A 127 -2.16 -14.69 32.09
C ARG A 127 -1.99 -13.29 32.71
N ARG A 128 -2.91 -12.86 33.58
CA ARG A 128 -2.78 -11.57 34.28
C ARG A 128 -1.62 -11.55 35.25
N ARG A 129 -1.39 -12.64 35.99
CA ARG A 129 -0.25 -12.78 36.90
C ARG A 129 1.07 -12.79 36.12
N GLU A 130 1.15 -13.54 35.03
CA GLU A 130 2.32 -13.61 34.15
C GLU A 130 2.63 -12.23 33.53
N TYR A 131 1.61 -11.56 32.98
CA TYR A 131 1.76 -10.22 32.44
C TYR A 131 2.25 -9.23 33.50
N TYR A 132 1.68 -9.28 34.71
CA TYR A 132 2.13 -8.44 35.81
C TYR A 132 3.57 -8.77 36.22
N ALA A 133 3.94 -10.04 36.35
CA ALA A 133 5.30 -10.45 36.69
C ALA A 133 6.32 -9.92 35.66
N ARG A 134 6.03 -10.09 34.37
CA ARG A 134 6.89 -9.61 33.27
C ARG A 134 7.01 -8.09 33.22
N ASN A 135 5.96 -7.37 33.60
CA ASN A 135 5.90 -5.90 33.51
C ASN A 135 5.98 -5.19 34.87
N LYS A 136 6.31 -5.91 35.94
CA LYS A 136 6.27 -5.40 37.32
C LYS A 136 7.13 -4.16 37.46
N GLU A 137 8.37 -4.24 36.98
CA GLU A 137 9.33 -3.13 37.06
C GLU A 137 8.89 -1.91 36.26
N ARG A 138 8.37 -2.11 35.04
CA ARG A 138 7.84 -1.02 34.22
C ARG A 138 6.66 -0.32 34.89
N GLN A 139 5.75 -1.07 35.49
CA GLN A 139 4.61 -0.51 36.23
C GLN A 139 5.07 0.25 37.47
N LEU A 140 6.00 -0.31 38.24
CA LEU A 140 6.59 0.35 39.40
C LEU A 140 7.37 1.61 39.01
N ALA A 141 8.14 1.59 37.92
CA ALA A 141 8.85 2.75 37.39
C ALA A 141 7.87 3.85 36.96
N THR A 142 6.79 3.50 36.27
CA THR A 142 5.72 4.44 35.90
C THR A 142 5.08 5.06 37.15
N GLN A 143 4.82 4.24 38.16
CA GLN A 143 4.25 4.70 39.43
C GLN A 143 5.22 5.62 40.20
N ARG A 144 6.52 5.29 40.25
CA ARG A 144 7.57 6.13 40.83
C ARG A 144 7.66 7.47 40.11
N ALA A 145 7.76 7.45 38.78
CA ALA A 145 7.79 8.67 37.97
C ALA A 145 6.53 9.55 38.16
N TRP A 146 5.36 8.93 38.30
CA TRP A 146 4.13 9.64 38.64
C TRP A 146 4.20 10.28 40.04
N ARG A 147 4.67 9.55 41.06
CA ARG A 147 4.86 10.08 42.42
C ARG A 147 5.88 11.22 42.45
N ASP A 148 6.98 11.11 41.72
CA ASP A 148 8.03 12.13 41.68
C ASP A 148 7.54 13.40 40.97
N ARG A 149 6.77 13.24 39.89
CA ARG A 149 6.07 14.37 39.24
C ARG A 149 5.08 15.03 40.20
N GLU A 150 4.30 14.23 40.92
CA GLU A 150 3.30 14.72 41.87
C GLU A 150 3.95 15.44 43.07
N LYS A 151 5.08 14.93 43.56
CA LYS A 151 5.91 15.58 44.59
C LYS A 151 6.40 16.95 44.11
N ARG A 152 7.06 17.02 42.95
CA ARG A 152 7.51 18.29 42.34
C ARG A 152 6.37 19.28 42.14
N ARG A 153 5.19 18.79 41.74
CA ARG A 153 4.00 19.63 41.60
C ARG A 153 3.59 20.26 42.92
N ARG A 154 3.55 19.48 44.01
CA ARG A 154 3.20 19.97 45.35
C ARG A 154 4.26 20.90 45.91
N ASP A 155 5.54 20.58 45.73
CA ASP A 155 6.66 21.42 46.15
C ASP A 155 6.62 22.79 45.46
N ALA A 156 6.17 22.84 44.20
CA ALA A 156 5.92 24.08 43.46
C ALA A 156 4.62 24.82 43.84
N GLY A 157 3.91 24.38 44.89
CA GLY A 157 2.69 25.01 45.38
C GLY A 157 1.45 24.78 44.51
N LEU A 158 1.52 23.89 43.51
CA LEU A 158 0.36 23.60 42.67
C LEU A 158 -0.62 22.66 43.40
N PRO A 159 -1.94 22.92 43.27
CA PRO A 159 -2.96 22.19 44.02
C PRO A 159 -3.01 20.68 43.74
N PRO A 160 -3.59 19.87 44.68
CA PRO A 160 -3.60 18.39 44.64
C PRO A 160 -4.42 17.77 43.49
N ARG A 161 -5.25 18.56 42.82
CA ARG A 161 -6.08 18.16 41.68
C ARG A 161 -6.13 19.32 40.69
N ARG A 162 -6.56 19.04 39.44
CA ARG A 162 -6.96 20.12 38.51
C ARG A 162 -7.94 21.03 39.27
N LEU A 163 -7.57 22.30 39.46
CA LEU A 163 -8.39 23.32 40.13
C LEU A 163 -9.79 23.40 39.54
N HIS A 164 -9.92 23.12 38.24
CA HIS A 164 -11.19 23.15 37.54
C HIS A 164 -11.60 21.71 37.21
N ARG A 165 -12.32 21.07 38.15
CA ARG A 165 -13.28 20.04 37.75
C ARG A 165 -14.47 20.79 37.17
N VAL A 166 -14.46 20.99 35.86
CA VAL A 166 -15.68 21.37 35.13
C VAL A 166 -16.71 20.29 35.45
N SER A 167 -17.81 20.68 36.11
CA SER A 167 -18.82 19.72 36.52
C SER A 167 -19.44 19.05 35.28
N ARG A 168 -20.25 18.01 35.48
CA ARG A 168 -20.99 17.45 34.35
C ARG A 168 -21.91 18.52 33.74
N ASP A 169 -22.51 19.35 34.58
CA ASP A 169 -23.48 20.35 34.17
C ASP A 169 -22.78 21.51 33.47
N ASP A 170 -21.63 21.96 33.97
CA ASP A 170 -20.79 22.96 33.28
C ASP A 170 -20.33 22.46 31.90
N ARG A 171 -20.00 21.17 31.77
CA ARG A 171 -19.65 20.58 30.46
C ARG A 171 -20.83 20.56 29.49
N ILE A 172 -22.04 20.38 30.00
CA ILE A 172 -23.27 20.43 29.20
C ILE A 172 -23.54 21.88 28.79
N ALA A 173 -23.42 22.83 29.73
CA ALA A 173 -23.57 24.26 29.49
C ALA A 173 -22.56 24.76 28.46
N HIS A 174 -21.26 24.52 28.66
CA HIS A 174 -20.23 24.90 27.67
C HIS A 174 -20.44 24.29 26.29
N ARG A 175 -21.02 23.08 26.24
CA ARG A 175 -21.37 22.45 24.97
C ARG A 175 -22.54 23.15 24.32
N ALA A 176 -23.59 23.48 25.08
CA ALA A 176 -24.73 24.24 24.57
C ALA A 176 -24.32 25.65 24.12
N ASP A 177 -23.44 26.32 24.87
CA ASP A 177 -22.88 27.63 24.51
C ASP A 177 -22.06 27.55 23.22
N ALA A 178 -21.22 26.51 23.08
CA ALA A 178 -20.45 26.28 21.86
C ALA A 178 -21.37 25.97 20.68
N ASP A 179 -22.36 25.10 20.85
CA ASP A 179 -23.33 24.78 19.82
C ASP A 179 -24.07 26.06 19.39
N ALA A 180 -24.57 26.88 20.32
CA ALA A 180 -25.22 28.16 20.04
C ALA A 180 -24.29 29.15 19.31
N PHE A 181 -23.02 29.22 19.71
CA PHE A 181 -22.01 30.08 19.07
C PHE A 181 -21.76 29.68 17.61
N PHE A 182 -21.64 28.38 17.33
CA PHE A 182 -21.31 27.86 15.99
C PHE A 182 -22.52 27.70 15.07
N THR A 183 -23.74 27.55 15.61
CA THR A 183 -24.96 27.48 14.79
C THR A 183 -25.55 28.84 14.45
N ARG A 184 -25.16 29.90 15.17
CA ARG A 184 -25.60 31.27 14.88
C ARG A 184 -25.04 31.71 13.52
N GLU A 185 -25.87 32.38 12.73
CA GLU A 185 -25.40 33.10 11.53
C GLU A 185 -24.72 34.40 11.97
N TRP A 186 -23.43 34.52 11.62
CA TRP A 186 -22.64 35.72 11.91
C TRP A 186 -22.69 36.66 10.71
N THR A 187 -23.03 37.92 10.95
CA THR A 187 -22.83 38.95 9.93
C THR A 187 -21.34 39.25 9.77
N THR A 188 -20.92 39.70 8.58
CA THR A 188 -19.51 40.04 8.31
C THR A 188 -18.98 41.14 9.24
N ALA A 189 -19.85 42.09 9.61
CA ALA A 189 -19.52 43.16 10.56
C ALA A 189 -19.26 42.62 11.98
N GLU A 190 -20.18 41.82 12.52
CA GLU A 190 -20.04 41.21 13.86
C GLU A 190 -18.80 40.30 13.93
N LEU A 191 -18.55 39.51 12.88
CA LEU A 191 -17.37 38.65 12.80
C LEU A 191 -16.08 39.48 12.79
N SER A 192 -16.06 40.60 12.05
CA SER A 192 -14.89 41.48 12.01
C SER A 192 -14.58 42.12 13.35
N GLU A 193 -15.61 42.47 14.12
CA GLU A 193 -15.46 43.06 15.46
C GLU A 193 -15.00 42.03 16.49
N ALA A 194 -15.59 40.83 16.49
CA ALA A 194 -15.15 39.73 17.33
C ALA A 194 -13.72 39.28 17.01
N LEU A 195 -13.31 39.32 15.74
CA LEU A 195 -11.94 39.01 15.35
C LEU A 195 -10.94 40.11 15.75
N ARG A 196 -11.38 41.39 15.84
CA ARG A 196 -10.52 42.49 16.32
C ARG A 196 -10.17 42.35 17.80
N SER A 197 -11.11 41.90 18.64
CA SER A 197 -10.86 41.74 20.08
C SER A 197 -9.90 40.57 20.39
N VAL A 198 -9.83 39.57 19.51
CA VAL A 198 -8.92 38.41 19.61
C VAL A 198 -7.70 38.56 18.69
N ALA A 199 -7.55 39.69 18.00
CA ALA A 199 -6.49 39.90 17.04
C ALA A 199 -5.12 39.81 17.71
N THR A 200 -4.29 38.87 17.26
CA THR A 200 -2.93 38.75 17.75
C THR A 200 -2.12 39.97 17.31
N PRO A 201 -1.35 40.61 18.20
CA PRO A 201 -0.50 41.75 17.84
C PRO A 201 0.39 41.41 16.63
N PRO A 202 0.50 42.32 15.63
CA PRO A 202 1.20 42.04 14.38
C PRO A 202 2.68 41.73 14.59
N GLU A 203 3.28 42.28 15.65
CA GLU A 203 4.66 42.03 16.05
C GLU A 203 4.92 40.57 16.42
N LEU A 204 3.99 39.94 17.15
CA LEU A 204 4.08 38.53 17.51
C LEU A 204 3.94 37.62 16.29
N VAL A 205 3.03 37.98 15.37
CA VAL A 205 2.88 37.27 14.10
C VAL A 205 4.16 37.40 13.25
N ALA A 206 4.76 38.58 13.20
CA ALA A 206 6.01 38.81 12.49
C ALA A 206 7.19 38.06 13.13
N ALA A 207 7.28 38.03 14.46
CA ALA A 207 8.27 37.22 15.18
C ALA A 207 8.09 35.72 14.88
N PHE A 208 6.87 35.20 15.01
CA PHE A 208 6.56 33.81 14.69
C PHE A 208 6.87 33.43 13.25
N LYS A 209 6.56 34.31 12.27
CA LYS A 209 6.91 34.10 10.86
C LYS A 209 8.42 34.02 10.66
N ARG A 210 9.20 34.93 11.27
CA ARG A 210 10.67 34.90 11.22
C ARG A 210 11.23 33.60 11.79
N ASP A 211 10.72 33.17 12.95
CA ASP A 211 11.18 31.93 13.58
C ASP A 211 10.79 30.69 12.80
N SER A 212 9.59 30.68 12.22
CA SER A 212 9.13 29.61 11.32
C SER A 212 10.01 29.51 10.07
N LEU A 213 10.40 30.65 9.49
CA LEU A 213 11.31 30.69 8.34
C LEU A 213 12.71 30.19 8.71
N ARG A 214 13.25 30.60 9.87
CA ARG A 214 14.53 30.09 10.38
C ARG A 214 14.49 28.57 10.59
N ALA A 215 13.42 28.06 11.18
CA ALA A 215 13.25 26.63 11.42
C ALA A 215 13.19 25.83 10.11
N ARG A 216 12.45 26.32 9.10
CA ARG A 216 12.40 25.69 7.77
C ARG A 216 13.76 25.72 7.06
N ALA A 217 14.47 26.84 7.12
CA ALA A 217 15.81 26.95 6.56
C ALA A 217 16.80 26.00 7.23
N ALA A 218 16.76 25.89 8.56
CA ALA A 218 17.58 24.95 9.31
C ALA A 218 17.27 23.50 8.96
N TYR A 219 16.00 23.15 8.79
CA TYR A 219 15.57 21.82 8.35
C TYR A 219 16.10 21.47 6.96
N HIS A 220 15.89 22.34 5.96
CA HIS A 220 16.39 22.10 4.60
C HIS A 220 17.92 21.97 4.55
N LEU A 221 18.64 22.76 5.34
CA LEU A 221 20.09 22.65 5.42
C LEU A 221 20.55 21.32 6.06
N ALA A 222 19.80 20.80 7.03
CA ALA A 222 20.07 19.49 7.60
C ALA A 222 19.82 18.36 6.59
N GLU A 223 18.70 18.41 5.87
CA GLU A 223 18.35 17.46 4.81
C GLU A 223 19.41 17.43 3.70
N GLN A 224 19.86 18.60 3.23
CA GLN A 224 20.96 18.72 2.24
C GLN A 224 22.28 18.11 2.75
N LYS A 225 22.60 18.27 4.04
CA LYS A 225 23.80 17.66 4.64
C LYS A 225 23.70 16.13 4.66
N GLU A 226 22.52 15.59 4.96
CA GLU A 226 22.28 14.14 4.94
C GLU A 226 22.37 13.57 3.52
N GLU A 227 21.80 14.26 2.53
CA GLU A 227 21.94 13.90 1.12
C GLU A 227 23.39 13.94 0.64
N LEU A 228 24.15 14.99 0.98
CA LEU A 228 25.58 15.06 0.66
C LEU A 228 26.37 13.92 1.31
N ALA A 229 26.10 13.61 2.58
CA ALA A 229 26.75 12.49 3.26
C ALA A 229 26.43 11.14 2.60
N ARG A 230 25.19 10.95 2.13
CA ARG A 230 24.78 9.79 1.35
C ARG A 230 25.53 9.71 0.02
N LEU A 231 25.60 10.81 -0.72
CA LEU A 231 26.31 10.88 -2.00
C LEU A 231 27.81 10.62 -1.85
N HIS A 232 28.46 11.15 -0.81
CA HIS A 232 29.87 10.84 -0.52
C HIS A 232 30.07 9.35 -0.26
N LYS A 233 29.18 8.71 0.51
CA LYS A 233 29.24 7.27 0.77
C LYS A 233 29.03 6.43 -0.48
N GLU A 234 28.16 6.87 -1.39
CA GLU A 234 27.96 6.22 -2.70
C GLU A 234 29.19 6.41 -3.61
N LEU A 235 29.80 7.59 -3.62
CA LEU A 235 31.05 7.87 -4.34
C LEU A 235 32.22 7.05 -3.80
N ASP A 236 32.38 6.92 -2.48
CA ASP A 236 33.43 6.11 -1.87
C ASP A 236 33.27 4.62 -2.19
N ARG A 237 32.04 4.14 -2.37
CA ARG A 237 31.75 2.78 -2.86
C ARG A 237 32.06 2.61 -4.35
N ALA A 238 31.83 3.67 -5.14
CA ALA A 238 32.04 3.67 -6.58
C ALA A 238 33.51 3.89 -6.96
N ARG A 239 34.33 4.45 -6.06
CA ARG A 239 35.78 4.50 -6.24
C ARG A 239 36.29 3.07 -6.41
N PRO A 240 36.87 2.72 -7.56
CA PRO A 240 37.50 1.43 -7.70
C PRO A 240 38.61 1.38 -6.66
N GLY A 241 38.42 0.56 -5.62
CA GLY A 241 39.48 0.24 -4.69
C GLY A 241 40.70 -0.25 -5.47
N PRO A 242 41.92 -0.13 -4.92
CA PRO A 242 43.10 -0.73 -5.53
C PRO A 242 42.75 -2.19 -5.84
N LYS A 243 42.75 -2.55 -7.13
CA LYS A 243 42.48 -3.92 -7.56
C LYS A 243 43.40 -4.81 -6.72
N PRO A 244 42.87 -5.74 -5.91
CA PRO A 244 43.74 -6.62 -5.15
C PRO A 244 44.67 -7.28 -6.15
N THR A 245 45.98 -7.15 -5.93
CA THR A 245 47.01 -7.82 -6.72
C THR A 245 46.71 -9.31 -6.58
N ARG A 246 46.01 -9.87 -7.58
CA ARG A 246 45.66 -11.29 -7.60
C ARG A 246 46.97 -12.05 -7.57
N THR A 247 47.21 -12.79 -6.50
CA THR A 247 48.30 -13.74 -6.44
C THR A 247 48.15 -14.74 -7.59
N LEU A 248 49.27 -15.28 -8.09
CA LEU A 248 49.24 -16.28 -9.18
C LEU A 248 48.27 -17.44 -8.86
N GLN A 249 48.19 -17.83 -7.58
CA GLN A 249 47.23 -18.81 -7.08
C GLN A 249 45.77 -18.41 -7.31
N ALA A 250 45.39 -17.16 -7.07
CA ALA A 250 44.02 -16.69 -7.32
C ALA A 250 43.68 -16.62 -8.81
N VAL A 251 44.69 -16.46 -9.68
CA VAL A 251 44.51 -16.53 -11.14
C VAL A 251 44.36 -17.98 -11.59
N GLU A 252 45.15 -18.91 -11.03
CA GLU A 252 45.02 -20.34 -11.28
C GLU A 252 43.69 -20.90 -10.77
N GLU A 253 43.25 -20.54 -9.56
CA GLU A 253 41.94 -20.92 -9.04
C GLU A 253 40.81 -20.42 -9.95
N ALA A 254 40.85 -19.15 -10.38
CA ALA A 254 39.87 -18.62 -11.31
C ALA A 254 39.87 -19.34 -12.68
N ARG A 255 41.05 -19.78 -13.15
CA ARG A 255 41.19 -20.57 -14.36
C ARG A 255 40.59 -21.97 -14.19
N LEU A 256 40.87 -22.65 -13.08
CA LEU A 256 40.30 -23.97 -12.78
C LEU A 256 38.78 -23.90 -12.62
N ASP A 257 38.27 -22.84 -12.00
CA ASP A 257 36.85 -22.62 -11.81
C ASP A 257 36.12 -22.32 -13.14
N ALA A 258 36.76 -21.58 -14.05
CA ALA A 258 36.27 -21.36 -15.41
C ALA A 258 36.22 -22.67 -16.23
N ILE A 259 37.28 -23.48 -16.16
CA ILE A 259 37.30 -24.82 -16.78
C ILE A 259 36.18 -25.70 -16.21
N GLY A 260 35.98 -25.67 -14.88
CA GLY A 260 34.91 -26.41 -14.22
C GLY A 260 33.51 -26.00 -14.69
N ARG A 261 33.28 -24.71 -14.94
CA ARG A 261 32.02 -24.21 -15.50
C ARG A 261 31.83 -24.64 -16.95
N GLU A 262 32.86 -24.55 -17.78
CA GLU A 262 32.79 -24.94 -19.19
C GLU A 262 32.54 -26.45 -19.35
N VAL A 263 33.18 -27.28 -18.51
CA VAL A 263 32.91 -28.72 -18.44
C VAL A 263 31.46 -28.98 -18.00
N ASN A 264 30.96 -28.28 -16.98
CA ASN A 264 29.57 -28.41 -16.54
C ASN A 264 28.56 -27.94 -17.60
N GLU A 265 28.84 -26.85 -18.33
CA GLU A 265 28.00 -26.41 -19.45
C GLU A 265 28.00 -27.44 -20.57
N ARG A 266 29.16 -27.98 -20.97
CA ARG A 266 29.25 -29.06 -21.97
C ARG A 266 28.49 -30.31 -21.56
N LEU A 267 28.54 -30.69 -20.28
CA LEU A 267 27.80 -31.84 -19.77
C LEU A 267 26.29 -31.56 -19.67
N ARG A 268 25.89 -30.32 -19.41
CA ARG A 268 24.47 -29.90 -19.39
C ARG A 268 23.86 -29.76 -20.78
N HIS A 269 24.64 -29.44 -21.81
CA HIS A 269 24.13 -29.20 -23.16
C HIS A 269 24.20 -30.41 -24.11
N ARG A 270 24.44 -31.62 -23.59
CA ARG A 270 24.30 -32.88 -24.36
C ARG A 270 22.83 -33.37 -24.42
N GLU A 271 21.88 -32.46 -24.62
CA GLU A 271 20.51 -32.80 -25.04
C GLU A 271 20.50 -33.02 -26.57
N PRO A 272 19.73 -34.01 -27.10
CA PRO A 272 19.63 -34.21 -28.55
C PRO A 272 19.00 -32.98 -29.21
N ALA A 273 19.41 -32.69 -30.45
CA ALA A 273 18.93 -31.56 -31.23
C ALA A 273 17.39 -31.51 -31.23
N ARG A 274 16.83 -30.49 -30.58
CA ARG A 274 15.41 -30.18 -30.71
C ARG A 274 15.19 -29.76 -32.15
N HIS A 275 14.47 -30.61 -32.90
CA HIS A 275 13.98 -30.28 -34.22
C HIS A 275 13.34 -28.88 -34.19
N PRO A 276 13.67 -27.98 -35.13
CA PRO A 276 12.93 -26.74 -35.28
C PRO A 276 11.52 -27.11 -35.73
N HIS A 277 10.56 -27.01 -34.82
CA HIS A 277 9.15 -27.09 -35.16
C HIS A 277 8.85 -25.94 -36.13
N HIS A 278 8.66 -26.30 -37.40
CA HIS A 278 8.16 -25.41 -38.42
C HIS A 278 6.85 -24.77 -37.94
N LEU A 279 6.82 -23.45 -38.02
CA LEU A 279 5.64 -22.61 -37.85
C LEU A 279 4.69 -22.90 -39.02
N ASP A 280 3.76 -23.82 -38.83
CA ASP A 280 2.56 -23.94 -39.66
C ASP A 280 1.43 -23.12 -38.99
N PRO A 281 0.98 -22.01 -39.57
CA PRO A 281 -0.10 -21.19 -39.02
C PRO A 281 -1.50 -21.84 -39.13
N ALA A 282 -1.61 -23.05 -39.71
CA ALA A 282 -2.86 -23.81 -39.80
C ALA A 282 -2.91 -25.05 -38.87
N ALA A 283 -1.88 -25.31 -38.06
CA ALA A 283 -1.87 -26.47 -37.17
C ALA A 283 -2.65 -26.21 -35.86
N PRO A 284 -3.63 -27.07 -35.48
CA PRO A 284 -4.35 -26.94 -34.21
C PRO A 284 -3.41 -27.18 -33.02
N HIS A 285 -3.54 -26.32 -31.99
CA HIS A 285 -2.76 -26.35 -30.75
C HIS A 285 -2.70 -27.76 -30.12
N PRO A 286 -1.53 -28.24 -29.63
CA PRO A 286 -1.34 -29.63 -29.19
C PRO A 286 -1.90 -29.96 -27.78
N MET A 287 -2.91 -29.26 -27.28
CA MET A 287 -3.38 -29.41 -25.89
C MET A 287 -4.74 -30.10 -25.75
N LEU A 288 -5.29 -30.66 -26.84
CA LEU A 288 -6.57 -31.38 -26.85
C LEU A 288 -6.49 -32.72 -27.60
N GLN A 289 -5.39 -33.47 -27.46
CA GLN A 289 -5.45 -34.89 -27.80
C GLN A 289 -5.85 -35.70 -26.57
N PRO A 290 -6.94 -36.48 -26.64
CA PRO A 290 -7.26 -37.47 -25.61
C PRO A 290 -6.23 -38.60 -25.73
N ASN A 291 -5.35 -38.71 -24.73
CA ASN A 291 -4.52 -39.89 -24.58
C ASN A 291 -5.44 -41.12 -24.47
N HIS A 292 -5.48 -41.95 -25.52
CA HIS A 292 -5.99 -43.31 -25.43
C HIS A 292 -5.05 -44.15 -24.56
N PRO A 293 -5.56 -44.82 -23.51
CA PRO A 293 -4.84 -45.82 -22.76
C PRO A 293 -5.27 -47.23 -23.24
N MET A 294 -4.57 -47.80 -24.20
CA MET A 294 -4.60 -49.23 -24.54
C MET A 294 -3.19 -49.53 -25.09
N GLY A 295 -2.32 -50.33 -24.49
CA GLY A 295 -2.56 -51.60 -23.84
C GLY A 295 -1.80 -52.66 -24.64
N MET A 296 -0.93 -53.40 -23.96
CA MET A 296 -0.56 -54.82 -24.15
C MET A 296 0.94 -55.07 -24.00
N ASN A 297 1.21 -55.98 -23.06
CA ASN A 297 2.43 -56.72 -22.86
C ASN A 297 2.95 -57.36 -24.16
N ARG A 298 4.27 -57.40 -24.31
CA ARG A 298 5.08 -58.63 -24.37
C ARG A 298 6.53 -58.30 -24.08
#